data_AF-A0A4P5Z8K0-F1
#
_entry.id   AF-A0A4P5Z8K0-F1
#
_cell.length_a   1.000
_cell.length_b   1.000
_cell.length_c   1.000
_cell.angle_alpha   90.00
_cell.angle_beta   90.00
_cell.angle_gamma   90.00
#
_symmetry.space_group_name_H-M   'P 1'
#
loop_
_entity.id
_entity.type
_entity.pdbx_description
1 polymer ?
#
loop_
_entity_poly.entity_id
_entity_poly.type
_entity_poly.pdbx_seq_one_letter_code
_entity_poly.pdbx_strand_id
1 'polypeptide(L)' 'MNAKVLLKTIFAMLMLLLLVLMGMNNKQEVSFTLPPLLKGVSQPAAIMYFAFFGVGVLTGTLLSAGGKKGAAPKSGKSDK' A
#
# COMPACT_ATOMS: atom_id res chain seq x y z
N MET A 1 -10.46 -10.67 -14.84
CA MET A 1 -10.26 -10.53 -13.38
C MET A 1 -11.56 -10.84 -12.66
N ASN A 2 -11.50 -11.38 -11.44
CA ASN A 2 -12.67 -11.47 -10.57
C ASN A 2 -13.15 -10.05 -10.20
N ALA A 3 -14.46 -9.81 -10.10
CA ALA A 3 -15.05 -8.52 -9.72
C ALA A 3 -14.46 -7.94 -8.42
N LYS A 4 -14.12 -8.79 -7.45
CA LYS A 4 -13.43 -8.38 -6.21
C LYS A 4 -12.05 -7.77 -6.49
N VAL A 5 -11.31 -8.33 -7.45
CA VAL A 5 -9.97 -7.83 -7.83
C VAL A 5 -10.11 -6.54 -8.64
N LEU A 6 -11.12 -6.47 -9.53
CA LEU A 6 -11.43 -5.24 -10.27
C LEU A 6 -11.76 -4.09 -9.33
N LEU A 7 -12.63 -4.30 -8.34
CA LEU A 7 -13.00 -3.27 -7.35
C LEU A 7 -11.77 -2.77 -6.56
N LYS A 8 -10.90 -3.68 -6.10
CA LYS A 8 -9.64 -3.31 -5.44
C LYS A 8 -8.73 -2.47 -6.34
N THR A 9 -8.68 -2.81 -7.63
CA THR A 9 -7.85 -2.12 -8.61
C THR A 9 -8.40 -0.71 -8.88
N ILE A 10 -9.72 -0.58 -9.06
CA ILE A 10 -10.38 0.73 -9.21
C ILE A 10 -10.14 1.58 -7.96
N PHE A 11 -10.30 1.01 -6.76
CA PHE A 11 -10.03 1.73 -5.52
C PHE A 11 -8.58 2.24 -5.45
N ALA A 12 -7.60 1.39 -5.76
CA ALA A 12 -6.19 1.81 -5.80
C ALA A 12 -5.94 2.90 -6.85
N MET A 13 -6.58 2.81 -8.01
CA MET A 13 -6.47 3.81 -9.08
C MET A 13 -7.09 5.15 -8.68
N LEU A 14 -8.22 5.14 -7.96
CA LEU A 14 -8.83 6.36 -7.43
C LEU A 14 -7.93 7.02 -6.38
N MET A 15 -7.32 6.24 -5.48
CA MET A 15 -6.34 6.78 -4.54
C MET A 15 -5.16 7.43 -5.28
N LEU A 16 -4.60 6.75 -6.28
CA LEU A 16 -3.52 7.30 -7.11
C LEU A 16 -3.93 8.59 -7.83
N LEU A 17 -5.14 8.64 -8.38
CA LEU A 17 -5.67 9.84 -9.03
C LEU A 17 -5.74 11.02 -8.06
N LEU A 18 -6.22 10.79 -6.83
CA LEU A 18 -6.24 11.84 -5.80
C LEU A 18 -4.83 12.34 -5.48
N LEU A 19 -3.85 11.44 -5.36
CA LEU A 19 -2.45 11.83 -5.13
C LEU A 19 -1.87 12.65 -6.30
N VAL A 20 -2.18 12.29 -7.56
CA VAL A 20 -1.78 13.06 -8.75
C VAL A 20 -2.39 14.45 -8.73
N LEU A 21 -3.70 14.56 -8.51
CA LEU A 21 -4.39 15.84 -8.44
C LEU A 21 -3.85 16.71 -7.30
N MET A 22 -3.52 16.08 -6.16
CA MET A 22 -2.89 16.77 -5.05
C MET A 22 -1.53 17.34 -5.44
N GLY A 23 -0.67 16.57 -6.13
CA GLY A 23 0.62 17.07 -6.60
C GLY A 23 0.55 18.11 -7.70
N MET A 24 -0.48 18.08 -8.54
CA MET A 24 -0.69 19.09 -9.56
C MET A 24 -1.16 20.42 -8.97
N ASN A 25 -2.05 20.38 -7.97
CA ASN A 25 -2.74 21.57 -7.46
C ASN A 25 -2.20 22.10 -6.12
N ASN A 26 -1.44 21.28 -5.37
CA ASN A 26 -0.93 21.62 -4.04
C ASN A 26 0.59 21.46 -4.03
N LYS A 27 1.28 22.38 -4.72
CA LYS A 27 2.75 22.39 -4.86
C LYS A 27 3.49 22.98 -3.67
N GLN A 28 2.77 23.32 -2.61
CA GLN A 28 3.33 23.95 -1.42
C GLN A 28 4.26 22.96 -0.72
N GLU A 29 5.39 23.45 -0.24
CA GLU A 29 6.27 22.64 0.58
C GLU A 29 5.67 22.47 1.97
N VAL A 30 5.80 21.25 2.50
CA VAL A 30 5.36 20.91 3.84
C VAL A 30 6.57 20.43 4.61
N SER A 31 6.77 20.99 5.80
CA SER A 31 7.77 20.48 6.72
C SER A 31 7.28 19.18 7.34
N PHE A 32 8.07 18.13 7.20
CA PHE A 32 7.77 16.82 7.73
C PHE A 32 8.87 16.35 8.67
N THR A 33 8.47 15.93 9.87
CA THR A 33 9.37 15.43 10.90
C THR A 33 8.84 14.09 11.39
N LEU A 34 9.70 13.07 11.44
CA LEU A 34 9.33 11.73 11.91
C LEU A 34 10.43 11.15 12.79
N PRO A 35 10.60 11.64 14.02
CA PRO A 35 11.61 11.11 14.93
C PRO A 35 11.29 9.64 15.31
N PRO A 36 12.29 8.76 15.44
CA PRO A 36 13.73 9.02 15.35
C PRO A 36 14.30 8.97 13.91
N LEU A 37 13.48 8.65 12.91
CA LEU A 37 13.93 8.31 11.56
C LEU A 37 14.29 9.53 10.70
N LEU A 38 13.55 10.64 10.84
CA LEU A 38 13.74 11.87 10.07
C LEU A 38 13.64 13.11 10.99
N LYS A 39 14.71 13.91 10.99
CA LYS A 39 14.83 15.12 11.83
C LYS A 39 14.12 16.36 11.25
N GLY A 40 13.64 16.29 10.02
CA GLY A 40 12.97 17.40 9.34
C GLY A 40 13.34 17.43 7.86
N VAL A 41 12.34 17.37 6.98
CA VAL A 41 12.52 17.55 5.53
C VAL A 41 11.38 18.41 5.00
N SER A 42 11.70 19.43 4.20
CA SER A 42 10.71 20.26 3.51
C SER A 42 10.63 19.78 2.07
N GLN A 43 9.49 19.24 1.68
CA GLN A 43 9.22 18.79 0.30
C GLN A 43 7.76 19.06 -0.08
N PRO A 44 7.44 19.11 -1.38
CA PRO A 44 6.05 19.13 -1.81
C PRO A 44 5.25 18.00 -1.18
N ALA A 45 4.06 18.31 -0.66
CA ALA A 45 3.19 17.35 0.04
C ALA A 45 2.98 16.05 -0.75
N ALA A 46 2.87 16.18 -2.06
CA ALA A 46 2.71 15.08 -3.01
C ALA A 46 3.78 14.00 -2.85
N ILE A 47 5.05 14.38 -2.74
CA ILE A 47 6.16 13.43 -2.62
C ILE A 47 5.97 12.55 -1.38
N MET A 48 5.56 13.18 -0.27
CA MET A 48 5.32 12.48 0.99
C MET A 48 4.15 11.52 0.88
N TYR A 49 3.02 11.96 0.32
CA TYR A 49 1.85 11.08 0.13
C TYR A 49 2.14 9.91 -0.81
N PHE A 50 2.87 10.15 -1.90
CA PHE A 50 3.30 9.08 -2.81
C PHE A 50 4.23 8.08 -2.12
N ALA A 51 5.16 8.54 -1.29
CA ALA A 51 6.04 7.67 -0.51
C ALA A 51 5.24 6.78 0.46
N PHE A 52 4.33 7.37 1.25
CA PHE A 52 3.50 6.59 2.19
C PHE A 52 2.54 5.65 1.48
N PHE A 53 1.92 6.08 0.38
CA PHE A 53 1.10 5.21 -0.45
C PHE A 53 1.90 4.02 -0.98
N GLY A 54 3.10 4.25 -1.50
CA GLY A 54 4.00 3.20 -1.98
C GLY A 54 4.35 2.20 -0.87
N VAL A 55 4.71 2.68 0.32
CA VAL A 55 4.97 1.81 1.49
C VAL A 55 3.73 0.98 1.85
N GLY A 56 2.55 1.59 1.87
CA GLY A 56 1.29 0.90 2.14
C GLY A 56 0.96 -0.17 1.10
N VAL A 57 1.13 0.12 -0.20
CA VAL A 57 0.92 -0.83 -1.29
C VAL A 57 1.91 -1.99 -1.21
N LEU A 58 3.19 -1.71 -0.99
CA LEU A 58 4.21 -2.75 -0.83
C LEU A 58 3.89 -3.64 0.37
N THR A 59 3.60 -3.04 1.52
CA THR A 59 3.21 -3.77 2.74
C THR A 59 1.99 -4.65 2.51
N GLY A 60 0.91 -4.07 1.95
CA GLY A 60 -0.32 -4.81 1.65
C GLY A 60 -0.11 -5.94 0.64
N THR A 61 0.78 -5.73 -0.35
CA THR A 61 1.16 -6.75 -1.33
C THR A 61 1.93 -7.88 -0.66
N LEU A 62 2.92 -7.59 0.20
CA LEU A 62 3.67 -8.61 0.94
C LEU A 62 2.73 -9.45 1.83
N LEU A 63 1.83 -8.80 2.57
CA LEU A 63 0.88 -9.48 3.46
C LEU A 63 -0.13 -10.33 2.67
N SER A 64 -0.55 -9.86 1.49
CA SER A 64 -1.52 -10.57 0.64
C SER A 64 -0.87 -11.71 -0.17
N ALA A 65 0.38 -11.54 -0.60
CA ALA A 65 1.12 -12.53 -1.38
C ALA A 65 1.72 -13.65 -0.50
N GLY A 66 2.04 -13.36 0.77
CA GLY A 66 2.62 -14.33 1.72
C GLY A 66 1.65 -15.37 2.30
N GLY A 67 0.36 -15.32 1.97
CA GLY A 67 -0.70 -16.15 2.56
C GLY A 67 -0.69 -17.66 2.22
N LYS A 68 0.42 -18.23 1.71
CA LYS A 68 0.56 -19.68 1.41
C LYS A 68 1.53 -20.40 2.34
N LYS A 69 1.68 -19.98 3.60
CA LYS A 69 2.35 -20.82 4.61
C LYS A 69 1.30 -21.61 5.38
N GLY A 70 0.98 -22.81 4.88
CA GLY A 70 0.07 -23.73 5.56
C GLY A 70 -0.70 -24.70 4.67
N ALA A 71 -0.08 -25.28 3.64
CA ALA A 71 -0.53 -26.60 3.21
C ALA A 71 -0.09 -27.58 4.31
N ALA A 72 -0.94 -27.78 5.32
CA ALA A 72 -0.82 -28.94 6.18
C ALA A 72 -0.88 -30.17 5.25
N PRO A 73 0.07 -31.12 5.33
CA PRO A 73 -0.06 -32.35 4.59
C PRO A 73 -1.33 -33.03 5.07
N LYS A 74 -2.19 -33.47 4.14
CA LYS A 74 -3.30 -34.38 4.43
C LYS A 74 -2.74 -35.57 5.19
N SER A 75 -2.85 -35.56 6.52
CA SER A 75 -2.58 -36.74 7.32
C SER A 75 -3.75 -37.70 7.14
N GLY A 76 -3.46 -38.80 6.44
CA GLY A 76 -3.96 -40.12 6.82
C GLY A 76 -5.46 -40.32 6.79
N LYS A 77 -5.91 -40.93 5.69
CA LYS A 77 -6.98 -41.93 5.73
C LYS A 77 -6.88 -42.79 7.00
N SER A 78 -7.96 -42.88 7.76
CA SER A 78 -8.19 -43.97 8.70
C SER A 78 -9.69 -44.24 8.71
N ASP A 79 -10.08 -45.16 7.83
CA ASP A 79 -11.32 -45.91 7.92
C ASP A 79 -11.36 -46.62 9.28
N LYS A 80 -12.41 -46.40 10.07
CA LYS A 80 -12.97 -47.42 10.97
C LYS A 80 -14.44 -47.13 11.25
#